data_AF-A0A6B2LBB9-F1
#
_entry.id   AF-A0A6B2LBB9-F1
#
_cell.length_a   1.000
_cell.length_b   1.000
_cell.length_c   1.000
_cell.angle_alpha   90.00
_cell.angle_beta   90.00
_cell.angle_gamma   90.00
#
_symmetry.space_group_name_H-M   'P 1'
#
loop_
_entity.id
_entity.type
_entity.pdbx_description
1 polymer ?
#
loop_
_entity_poly.entity_id
_entity_poly.type
_entity_poly.pdbx_seq_one_letter_code
_entity_poly.pdbx_strand_id
1 'polypeptide(L)'
;MWAVRGGGGSTWGLITSLTLKTHPLPRGGYIGFQIGAVGDFCTGQKDFLTIIEAYLAWTLPLSSKWGGYAIFTPYPTTGRPCELEWAIEIAYVYQGGDDSAVDTWQALVSSIPKAVESASGYAHYEHLWDMIKDEKVEAIIPVPYLAPSDSYAGAIPSVLLSRETVESGALLGLIEKQVAKCTPVHCETWEFSQDLTGNINSPQDSEVSVSPGMRSALLHLMVGASAQDTPLYYALGPYSYFSESAYEMEDWKERYWGRKNYRRLEKIKREFDEDNVFWCRHCVGDQMDLNTTH
;
A
#
# COMPACT_ATOMS: atom_id res chain seq x y z
N MET A 1 -9.94 -24.99 3.64
CA MET A 1 -8.90 -24.10 4.22
C MET A 1 -8.20 -23.18 3.22
N TRP A 2 -7.84 -23.63 2.01
CA TRP A 2 -7.18 -22.78 1.01
C TRP A 2 -7.93 -21.45 0.72
N ALA A 3 -9.26 -21.50 0.56
CA ALA A 3 -10.08 -20.33 0.24
C ALA A 3 -10.11 -19.25 1.33
N VAL A 4 -10.17 -19.63 2.62
CA VAL A 4 -10.18 -18.67 3.73
C VAL A 4 -8.80 -18.03 4.00
N ARG A 5 -7.73 -18.52 3.37
CA ARG A 5 -6.37 -17.97 3.46
C ARG A 5 -6.07 -17.08 2.25
N GLY A 6 -6.83 -16.00 2.07
CA GLY A 6 -6.61 -15.01 0.99
C GLY A 6 -7.80 -14.76 0.06
N GLY A 7 -8.87 -15.54 0.14
CA GLY A 7 -10.07 -15.42 -0.69
C GLY A 7 -11.05 -14.32 -0.27
N GLY A 8 -10.63 -13.35 0.55
CA GLY A 8 -11.48 -12.31 1.12
C GLY A 8 -12.34 -12.79 2.30
N GLY A 9 -12.73 -11.84 3.16
CA GLY A 9 -13.65 -12.08 4.27
C GLY A 9 -15.11 -12.18 3.81
N SER A 10 -16.03 -12.38 4.75
CA SER A 10 -17.49 -12.22 4.56
C SER A 10 -18.19 -13.13 3.55
N THR A 11 -17.50 -14.08 2.90
CA THR A 11 -18.10 -14.96 1.87
C THR A 11 -18.04 -16.46 2.20
N TRP A 12 -17.22 -16.90 3.15
CA TRP A 12 -16.98 -18.34 3.39
C TRP A 12 -17.78 -18.94 4.54
N GLY A 13 -18.38 -18.08 5.38
CA GLY A 13 -19.04 -18.48 6.63
C GLY A 13 -18.61 -17.64 7.83
N LEU A 14 -19.06 -18.05 9.01
CA LEU A 14 -18.69 -17.43 10.29
C LEU A 14 -17.40 -18.06 10.84
N ILE A 15 -16.33 -17.30 10.87
CA ILE A 15 -15.07 -17.73 11.50
C ILE A 15 -15.19 -17.50 13.01
N THR A 16 -15.22 -18.57 13.80
CA THR A 16 -15.33 -18.51 15.27
C THR A 16 -13.98 -18.59 15.98
N SER A 17 -12.94 -19.10 15.31
CA SER A 17 -11.60 -19.20 15.87
C SER A 17 -10.54 -19.25 14.76
N LEU A 18 -9.33 -18.80 15.11
CA LEU A 18 -8.14 -18.86 14.26
C LEU A 18 -6.98 -19.41 15.09
N THR A 19 -6.12 -20.20 14.45
CA THR A 19 -4.84 -20.60 15.03
C THR A 19 -3.74 -19.99 14.16
N LEU A 20 -2.98 -19.05 14.73
CA LEU A 20 -1.93 -18.32 14.04
C LEU A 20 -0.56 -18.89 14.44
N LYS A 21 0.35 -18.92 13.47
CA LYS A 21 1.74 -19.30 13.73
C LYS A 21 2.43 -18.15 14.46
N THR A 22 3.12 -18.48 15.55
CA THR A 22 4.06 -17.55 16.21
C THR A 22 5.47 -17.79 15.69
N HIS A 23 6.30 -16.76 15.78
CA HIS A 23 7.67 -16.78 15.29
C HIS A 23 8.63 -16.47 16.44
N PRO A 24 9.81 -17.10 16.49
CA PRO A 24 10.85 -16.72 17.44
C PRO A 24 11.31 -15.29 17.16
N LEU A 25 11.80 -14.62 18.20
CA LEU A 25 12.42 -13.30 18.05
C LEU A 25 13.62 -13.39 17.10
N PRO A 26 13.74 -12.47 16.12
CA PRO A 26 14.94 -12.38 15.29
C PRO A 26 16.18 -12.16 16.17
N ARG A 27 17.31 -12.76 15.76
CA ARG A 27 18.58 -12.51 16.45
C ARG A 27 18.94 -11.03 16.33
N GLY A 28 19.17 -10.38 17.47
CA GLY A 28 19.48 -8.94 17.54
C GLY A 28 18.24 -8.04 17.58
N GLY A 29 17.03 -8.60 17.69
CA GLY A 29 15.80 -7.82 17.85
C GLY A 29 15.34 -7.16 16.56
N TYR A 30 14.92 -5.91 16.65
CA TYR A 30 14.37 -5.09 15.57
C TYR A 30 15.02 -3.71 15.57
N ILE A 31 15.00 -3.06 14.41
CA ILE A 31 15.35 -1.64 14.29
C ILE A 31 14.17 -0.93 13.63
N GLY A 32 13.63 0.08 14.32
CA GLY A 32 12.64 1.00 13.75
C GLY A 32 13.32 2.23 13.17
N PHE A 33 12.87 2.67 12.01
CA PHE A 33 13.43 3.78 11.24
C PHE A 33 12.33 4.77 10.87
N GLN A 34 12.63 6.07 10.93
CA GLN A 34 11.69 7.12 10.55
C GLN A 34 12.39 8.30 9.87
N ILE A 35 11.82 8.79 8.77
CA ILE A 35 12.12 10.08 8.15
C ILE A 35 10.83 10.90 8.14
N GLY A 36 10.94 12.16 8.54
CA GLY A 36 9.98 13.21 8.25
C GLY A 36 10.64 14.30 7.41
N ALA A 37 9.97 14.78 6.37
CA ALA A 37 10.43 15.91 5.57
C ALA A 37 9.26 16.81 5.16
N VAL A 38 9.52 18.12 5.07
CA VAL A 38 8.50 19.11 4.68
C VAL A 38 9.08 20.11 3.69
N GLY A 39 8.20 20.70 2.88
CA GLY A 39 8.56 21.78 1.96
C GLY A 39 7.35 22.35 1.23
N ASP A 40 7.60 23.23 0.27
CA ASP A 40 6.56 23.88 -0.54
C ASP A 40 6.66 23.51 -2.03
N PHE A 41 5.55 23.64 -2.77
CA PHE A 41 5.55 23.40 -4.22
C PHE A 41 6.04 24.60 -5.03
N CYS A 42 6.17 25.78 -4.44
CA CYS A 42 6.61 26.99 -5.14
C CYS A 42 8.10 26.95 -5.50
N THR A 43 8.90 26.30 -4.66
CA THR A 43 10.35 26.14 -4.85
C THR A 43 10.83 24.70 -4.67
N GLY A 44 10.13 23.90 -3.86
CA GLY A 44 10.51 22.53 -3.50
C GLY A 44 9.85 21.41 -4.32
N GLN A 45 9.14 21.71 -5.42
CA GLN A 45 8.54 20.66 -6.27
C GLN A 45 9.60 19.67 -6.79
N LYS A 46 10.78 20.16 -7.19
CA LYS A 46 11.88 19.30 -7.65
C LYS A 46 12.41 18.43 -6.52
N ASP A 47 12.51 18.96 -5.31
CA ASP A 47 13.00 18.24 -4.15
C ASP A 47 12.02 17.12 -3.77
N PHE A 48 10.71 17.39 -3.79
CA PHE A 48 9.66 16.38 -3.60
C PHE A 48 9.82 15.19 -4.56
N LEU A 49 9.96 15.45 -5.86
CA LEU A 49 10.18 14.40 -6.87
C LEU A 49 11.52 13.67 -6.69
N THR A 50 12.57 14.38 -6.28
CA THR A 50 13.90 13.79 -6.02
C THR A 50 13.82 12.79 -4.86
N ILE A 51 13.07 13.11 -3.80
CA ILE A 51 12.90 12.21 -2.66
C ILE A 51 12.09 10.97 -3.06
N ILE A 52 11.04 11.12 -3.89
CA ILE A 52 10.27 9.98 -4.43
C ILE A 52 11.17 9.06 -5.26
N GLU A 53 11.96 9.62 -6.19
CA GLU A 53 12.89 8.85 -7.00
C GLU A 53 13.89 8.06 -6.13
N ALA A 54 14.48 8.72 -5.13
CA ALA A 54 15.43 8.09 -4.23
C ALA A 54 14.79 6.99 -3.37
N TYR A 55 13.56 7.22 -2.87
CA TYR A 55 12.79 6.22 -2.15
C TYR A 55 12.51 4.99 -3.03
N LEU A 56 12.00 5.19 -4.24
CA LEU A 56 11.70 4.09 -5.16
C LEU A 56 12.95 3.28 -5.48
N ALA A 57 14.08 3.93 -5.75
CA ALA A 57 15.36 3.25 -5.97
C ALA A 57 15.84 2.47 -4.74
N TRP A 58 15.66 3.04 -3.55
CA TRP A 58 16.05 2.43 -2.27
C TRP A 58 15.23 1.19 -1.92
N THR A 59 13.95 1.13 -2.30
CA THR A 59 13.06 -0.03 -2.04
C THR A 59 13.50 -1.28 -2.81
N LEU A 60 14.16 -1.13 -3.96
CA LEU A 60 14.52 -2.24 -4.85
C LEU A 60 15.42 -3.28 -4.16
N PRO A 61 16.61 -2.97 -3.63
CA PRO A 61 17.50 -3.98 -3.10
C PRO A 61 17.07 -4.59 -1.75
N LEU A 62 15.94 -4.16 -1.17
CA LEU A 62 15.57 -4.60 0.17
C LEU A 62 15.24 -6.10 0.24
N SER A 63 15.76 -6.74 1.28
CA SER A 63 15.51 -8.14 1.58
C SER A 63 14.21 -8.33 2.36
N SER A 64 13.80 -9.58 2.52
CA SER A 64 12.62 -10.01 3.29
C SER A 64 12.63 -9.61 4.77
N LYS A 65 13.71 -9.01 5.27
CA LYS A 65 13.81 -8.51 6.64
C LYS A 65 13.24 -7.10 6.80
N TRP A 66 13.06 -6.36 5.71
CA TRP A 66 12.50 -5.03 5.71
C TRP A 66 10.99 -5.09 5.48
N GLY A 67 10.26 -4.24 6.18
CA GLY A 67 8.86 -3.92 5.91
C GLY A 67 8.53 -2.53 6.45
N GLY A 68 7.61 -1.83 5.81
CA GLY A 68 7.31 -0.44 6.17
C GLY A 68 6.44 0.24 5.15
N TYR A 69 6.32 1.55 5.29
CA TYR A 69 5.54 2.38 4.39
C TYR A 69 6.21 3.74 4.15
N ALA A 70 5.72 4.44 3.13
CA ALA A 70 5.99 5.86 2.90
C ALA A 70 4.75 6.59 2.43
N ILE A 71 4.51 7.78 2.96
CA ILE A 71 3.39 8.64 2.57
C ILE A 71 3.96 9.96 2.06
N PHE A 72 3.55 10.34 0.86
CA PHE A 72 3.90 11.60 0.21
C PHE A 72 2.62 12.43 0.07
N THR A 73 2.48 13.44 0.93
CA THR A 73 1.23 14.17 1.12
C THR A 73 1.38 15.63 0.75
N PRO A 74 0.92 16.04 -0.44
CA PRO A 74 0.58 17.42 -0.72
C PRO A 74 -0.58 17.88 0.16
N TYR A 75 -0.53 19.12 0.67
CA TYR A 75 -1.62 19.70 1.44
C TYR A 75 -1.74 21.21 1.22
N PRO A 76 -2.96 21.76 1.18
CA PRO A 76 -3.15 23.19 1.02
C PRO A 76 -2.78 23.95 2.29
N THR A 77 -2.27 25.16 2.12
CA THR A 77 -2.06 26.10 3.23
C THR A 77 -2.75 27.43 2.93
N THR A 78 -3.27 28.06 3.99
CA THR A 78 -3.98 29.35 3.87
C THR A 78 -3.17 30.46 4.51
N GLY A 79 -3.04 31.59 3.82
CA GLY A 79 -2.35 32.78 4.35
C GLY A 79 -0.83 32.69 4.32
N ARG A 80 -0.26 31.73 3.57
CA ARG A 80 1.17 31.63 3.27
C ARG A 80 1.45 32.05 1.83
N PRO A 81 2.70 32.47 1.50
CA PRO A 81 3.07 32.84 0.13
C PRO A 81 2.93 31.69 -0.87
N CYS A 82 3.16 30.45 -0.42
CA CYS A 82 2.86 29.25 -1.18
C CYS A 82 1.60 28.61 -0.61
N GLU A 83 0.56 28.44 -1.42
CA GLU A 83 -0.74 27.90 -0.99
C GLU A 83 -0.80 26.36 -1.06
N LEU A 84 0.29 25.71 -1.45
CA LEU A 84 0.42 24.26 -1.50
C LEU A 84 1.80 23.85 -0.97
N GLU A 85 1.77 23.06 0.10
CA GLU A 85 2.94 22.48 0.75
C GLU A 85 2.91 20.96 0.63
N TRP A 86 3.99 20.30 1.05
CA TRP A 86 4.05 18.85 1.12
C TRP A 86 4.73 18.40 2.41
N ALA A 87 4.31 17.22 2.87
CA ALA A 87 4.93 16.47 3.95
C ALA A 87 5.21 15.06 3.46
N ILE A 88 6.32 14.50 3.92
CA ILE A 88 6.75 13.14 3.63
C ILE A 88 7.00 12.44 4.95
N GLU A 89 6.44 11.24 5.08
CA GLU A 89 6.71 10.30 6.15
C GLU A 89 7.22 9.00 5.55
N ILE A 90 8.33 8.48 6.07
CA ILE A 90 8.85 7.16 5.68
C ILE A 90 9.16 6.43 6.97
N ALA A 91 8.51 5.28 7.18
CA ALA A 91 8.67 4.48 8.39
C ALA A 91 8.92 3.02 8.03
N TYR A 92 10.03 2.46 8.51
CA TYR A 92 10.43 1.08 8.20
C TYR A 92 10.89 0.34 9.46
N VAL A 93 10.68 -0.97 9.43
CA VAL A 93 11.17 -1.91 10.44
C VAL A 93 12.08 -2.91 9.77
N TYR A 94 13.23 -3.15 10.40
CA TYR A 94 14.15 -4.21 10.03
C TYR A 94 14.17 -5.33 11.08
N GLN A 95 14.06 -6.57 10.62
CA GLN A 95 14.13 -7.77 11.46
C GLN A 95 15.58 -8.23 11.64
N GLY A 96 16.18 -7.86 12.77
CA GLY A 96 17.54 -8.19 13.17
C GLY A 96 18.28 -7.00 13.75
N GLY A 97 19.47 -7.24 14.32
CA GLY A 97 20.33 -6.20 14.91
C GLY A 97 21.66 -6.02 14.19
N ASP A 98 21.68 -6.13 12.86
CA ASP A 98 22.90 -5.93 12.06
C ASP A 98 23.01 -4.45 11.65
N ASP A 99 24.18 -3.84 11.91
CA ASP A 99 24.49 -2.44 11.59
C ASP A 99 24.40 -2.16 10.08
N SER A 100 24.51 -3.18 9.23
CA SER A 100 24.31 -3.03 7.77
C SER A 100 22.93 -2.45 7.40
N ALA A 101 21.93 -2.63 8.27
CA ALA A 101 20.62 -2.01 8.09
C ALA A 101 20.66 -0.50 8.31
N VAL A 102 21.48 -0.03 9.25
CA VAL A 102 21.69 1.40 9.49
C VAL A 102 22.38 2.03 8.29
N ASP A 103 23.41 1.39 7.72
CA ASP A 103 24.06 1.89 6.50
C ASP A 103 23.09 1.96 5.31
N THR A 104 22.24 0.92 5.16
CA THR A 104 21.19 0.89 4.13
C THR A 104 20.20 2.04 4.31
N TRP A 105 19.77 2.32 5.54
CA TRP A 105 18.89 3.44 5.86
C TRP A 105 19.57 4.79 5.61
N GLN A 106 20.83 4.94 6.02
CA GLN A 106 21.59 6.18 5.84
C GLN A 106 21.82 6.52 4.36
N ALA A 107 21.85 5.54 3.47
CA ALA A 107 21.87 5.77 2.03
C ALA A 107 20.61 6.53 1.55
N LEU A 108 19.43 6.19 2.07
CA LEU A 108 18.20 6.94 1.78
C LEU A 108 18.24 8.33 2.42
N VAL A 109 18.60 8.44 3.70
CA VAL A 109 18.72 9.75 4.39
C VAL A 109 19.65 10.69 3.63
N SER A 110 20.79 10.19 3.18
CA SER A 110 21.81 10.98 2.46
C SER A 110 21.37 11.42 1.06
N SER A 111 20.31 10.81 0.51
CA SER A 111 19.75 11.19 -0.78
C SER A 111 18.79 12.38 -0.69
N ILE A 112 18.29 12.70 0.51
CA ILE A 112 17.39 13.83 0.74
C ILE A 112 18.17 15.13 0.46
N PRO A 113 17.65 16.03 -0.39
CA PRO A 113 18.35 17.28 -0.70
C PRO A 113 18.60 18.10 0.56
N LYS A 114 19.85 18.60 0.74
CA LYS A 114 20.27 19.32 1.96
C LYS A 114 19.46 20.58 2.27
N ALA A 115 18.77 21.15 1.29
CA ALA A 115 17.93 22.33 1.46
C ALA A 115 16.56 21.99 2.07
N VAL A 116 16.15 20.72 2.05
CA VAL A 116 14.87 20.26 2.59
C VAL A 116 14.93 20.20 4.11
N GLU A 117 13.94 20.81 4.76
CA GLU A 117 13.71 20.62 6.18
C GLU A 117 13.29 19.17 6.43
N SER A 118 14.17 18.42 7.08
CA SER A 118 13.96 17.00 7.36
C SER A 118 14.56 16.57 8.69
N ALA A 119 13.96 15.54 9.26
CA ALA A 119 14.45 14.83 10.44
C ALA A 119 14.45 13.34 10.14
N SER A 120 15.48 12.63 10.60
CA SER A 120 15.57 11.18 10.49
C SER A 120 16.04 10.59 11.79
N GLY A 121 15.57 9.40 12.13
CA GLY A 121 15.99 8.69 13.33
C GLY A 121 15.84 7.18 13.17
N TYR A 122 16.47 6.46 14.10
CA TYR A 122 16.28 5.03 14.25
C TYR A 122 16.44 4.63 15.72
N ALA A 123 15.82 3.52 16.10
CA ALA A 123 15.89 2.97 17.44
C ALA A 123 15.93 1.44 17.41
N HIS A 124 16.71 0.86 18.32
CA HIS A 124 16.81 -0.60 18.49
C HIS A 124 15.81 -1.08 19.53
N TYR A 125 15.21 -2.22 19.25
CA TYR A 125 14.22 -2.86 20.12
C TYR A 125 14.56 -4.33 20.30
N GLU A 126 14.51 -4.82 21.53
CA GLU A 126 14.70 -6.24 21.80
C GLU A 126 13.48 -7.07 21.35
N HIS A 127 12.28 -6.50 21.53
CA HIS A 127 11.01 -7.12 21.16
C HIS A 127 10.18 -6.21 20.25
N LEU A 128 9.43 -6.82 19.32
CA LEU A 128 8.47 -6.09 18.49
C LEU A 128 7.44 -5.32 19.34
N TRP A 129 7.03 -5.90 20.48
CA TRP A 129 6.09 -5.25 21.39
C TRP A 129 6.61 -3.93 21.97
N ASP A 130 7.92 -3.77 22.14
CA ASP A 130 8.49 -2.53 22.66
C ASP A 130 8.35 -1.34 21.69
N MET A 131 8.09 -1.62 20.41
CA MET A 131 7.83 -0.59 19.40
C MET A 131 6.43 -0.01 19.53
N ILE A 132 5.44 -0.83 19.86
CA ILE A 132 4.01 -0.49 19.76
C ILE A 132 3.27 -0.40 21.10
N LYS A 133 3.89 -0.84 22.20
CA LYS A 133 3.21 -0.93 23.52
C LYS A 133 2.66 0.39 24.06
N ASP A 134 3.27 1.51 23.64
CA ASP A 134 2.88 2.86 24.05
C ASP A 134 2.03 3.58 23.00
N GLU A 135 1.76 2.92 21.86
CA GLU A 135 0.86 3.45 20.84
C GLU A 135 -0.57 3.46 21.38
N LYS A 136 -1.27 4.57 21.11
CA LYS A 136 -2.68 4.68 21.45
C LYS A 136 -3.48 3.87 20.43
N VAL A 137 -4.55 3.23 20.91
CA VAL A 137 -5.54 2.63 20.01
C VAL A 137 -6.03 3.70 19.05
N GLU A 138 -5.88 3.45 17.75
CA GLU A 138 -6.36 4.34 16.72
C GLU A 138 -7.87 4.49 16.81
N ALA A 139 -8.34 5.73 16.71
CA ALA A 139 -9.77 5.99 16.67
C ALA A 139 -10.33 5.51 15.33
N ILE A 140 -11.44 4.78 15.36
CA ILE A 140 -12.21 4.54 14.14
C ILE A 140 -12.88 5.86 13.77
N ILE A 141 -12.35 6.53 12.74
CA ILE A 141 -12.90 7.77 12.23
C ILE A 141 -13.79 7.41 11.03
N PRO A 142 -15.12 7.59 11.12
CA PRO A 142 -15.99 7.44 9.96
C PRO A 142 -15.63 8.55 8.95
N VAL A 143 -15.32 8.17 7.72
CA VAL A 143 -14.94 9.11 6.65
C VAL A 143 -16.07 9.16 5.62
N PRO A 144 -17.03 10.11 5.73
CA PRO A 144 -18.28 10.06 4.95
C PRO A 144 -18.06 10.28 3.45
N TYR A 145 -16.94 10.87 3.04
CA TYR A 145 -16.62 11.20 1.65
C TYR A 145 -15.92 10.06 0.89
N LEU A 146 -15.68 8.91 1.52
CA LEU A 146 -15.17 7.71 0.83
C LEU A 146 -16.30 6.87 0.19
N ALA A 147 -17.53 7.38 0.16
CA ALA A 147 -18.60 6.77 -0.62
C ALA A 147 -18.33 6.94 -2.13
N PRO A 148 -18.63 5.94 -2.96
CA PRO A 148 -18.47 6.05 -4.41
C PRO A 148 -19.40 7.12 -5.01
N SER A 149 -18.93 7.81 -6.04
CA SER A 149 -19.65 8.82 -6.85
C SER A 149 -18.94 9.04 -8.19
N ASP A 150 -19.53 9.81 -9.11
CA ASP A 150 -18.89 10.16 -10.38
C ASP A 150 -17.49 10.81 -10.25
N SER A 151 -17.19 11.40 -9.09
CA SER A 151 -15.89 12.03 -8.80
C SER A 151 -14.98 11.15 -7.93
N TYR A 152 -15.54 10.18 -7.21
CA TYR A 152 -14.82 9.37 -6.23
C TYR A 152 -15.04 7.88 -6.48
N ALA A 153 -13.97 7.11 -6.66
CA ALA A 153 -14.07 5.66 -6.91
C ALA A 153 -14.63 4.88 -5.70
N GLY A 154 -14.78 5.56 -4.54
CA GLY A 154 -15.15 4.98 -3.26
C GLY A 154 -13.99 4.21 -2.64
N ALA A 155 -13.84 4.31 -1.31
CA ALA A 155 -12.65 3.85 -0.60
C ALA A 155 -11.34 4.42 -1.21
N ILE A 156 -10.23 3.68 -1.12
CA ILE A 156 -8.90 4.15 -1.56
C ILE A 156 -8.44 3.28 -2.73
N PRO A 157 -8.38 3.81 -3.96
CA PRO A 157 -7.82 3.09 -5.09
C PRO A 157 -6.39 2.62 -4.82
N SER A 158 -6.08 1.40 -5.24
CA SER A 158 -4.75 0.86 -5.07
C SER A 158 -4.29 0.01 -6.25
N VAL A 159 -2.98 -0.13 -6.38
CA VAL A 159 -2.33 -0.98 -7.38
C VAL A 159 -1.12 -1.69 -6.75
N LEU A 160 -0.95 -2.95 -7.11
CA LEU A 160 0.21 -3.76 -6.71
C LEU A 160 1.28 -3.65 -7.80
N LEU A 161 2.41 -3.05 -7.44
CA LEU A 161 3.49 -2.71 -8.36
C LEU A 161 4.55 -3.80 -8.36
N SER A 162 4.87 -4.31 -9.55
CA SER A 162 6.01 -5.22 -9.70
C SER A 162 7.34 -4.47 -9.55
N ARG A 163 8.40 -5.19 -9.20
CA ARG A 163 9.77 -4.69 -9.22
C ARG A 163 10.13 -4.05 -10.56
N GLU A 164 9.79 -4.72 -11.66
CA GLU A 164 10.00 -4.23 -13.03
C GLU A 164 9.27 -2.89 -13.27
N THR A 165 8.05 -2.74 -12.76
CA THR A 165 7.29 -1.49 -12.90
C THR A 165 7.99 -0.35 -12.18
N VAL A 166 8.47 -0.59 -10.96
CA VAL A 166 9.23 0.41 -10.18
C VAL A 166 10.55 0.76 -10.88
N GLU A 167 11.29 -0.24 -11.36
CA GLU A 167 12.57 -0.06 -12.08
C GLU A 167 12.42 0.68 -13.41
N SER A 168 11.28 0.52 -14.09
CA SER A 168 11.06 1.12 -15.41
C SER A 168 10.97 2.66 -15.41
N GLY A 169 10.75 3.27 -14.23
CA GLY A 169 10.46 4.70 -14.10
C GLY A 169 9.04 5.11 -14.53
N ALA A 170 8.19 4.17 -14.95
CA ALA A 170 6.81 4.46 -15.37
C ALA A 170 5.99 5.11 -14.24
N LEU A 171 6.15 4.62 -13.00
CA LEU A 171 5.51 5.20 -11.83
C LEU A 171 5.99 6.64 -11.59
N LEU A 172 7.31 6.87 -11.54
CA LEU A 172 7.87 8.19 -11.29
C LEU A 172 7.40 9.19 -12.35
N GLY A 173 7.40 8.79 -13.64
CA GLY A 173 6.91 9.63 -14.73
C GLY A 173 5.40 9.90 -14.66
N LEU A 174 4.59 9.01 -14.05
CA LEU A 174 3.18 9.29 -13.77
C LEU A 174 3.03 10.30 -12.62
N ILE A 175 3.77 10.10 -11.53
CA ILE A 175 3.77 11.02 -10.37
C ILE A 175 4.20 12.42 -10.81
N GLU A 176 5.27 12.56 -11.59
CA GLU A 176 5.72 13.85 -12.11
C GLU A 176 4.61 14.58 -12.89
N LYS A 177 3.88 13.86 -13.75
CA LYS A 177 2.76 14.43 -14.51
C LYS A 177 1.59 14.83 -13.62
N GLN A 178 1.34 14.11 -12.52
CA GLN A 178 0.26 14.43 -11.59
C GLN A 178 0.64 15.60 -10.68
N VAL A 179 1.87 15.63 -10.17
CA VAL A 179 2.44 16.76 -9.43
C VAL A 179 2.36 18.05 -10.25
N ALA A 180 2.65 18.01 -11.56
CA ALA A 180 2.54 19.17 -12.44
C ALA A 180 1.11 19.74 -12.59
N LYS A 181 0.08 18.97 -12.20
CA LYS A 181 -1.33 19.40 -12.22
C LYS A 181 -1.83 19.82 -10.84
N CYS A 182 -1.02 19.69 -9.81
CA CYS A 182 -1.45 19.96 -8.45
C CYS A 182 -1.85 21.42 -8.24
N THR A 183 -2.92 21.59 -7.48
CA THR A 183 -3.45 22.86 -7.03
C THR A 183 -3.79 22.76 -5.55
N PRO A 184 -3.99 23.87 -4.83
CA PRO A 184 -4.48 23.85 -3.44
C PRO A 184 -5.82 23.11 -3.26
N VAL A 185 -6.60 22.91 -4.32
CA VAL A 185 -7.91 22.24 -4.26
C VAL A 185 -7.83 20.77 -4.67
N HIS A 186 -6.86 20.41 -5.52
CA HIS A 186 -6.75 19.10 -6.12
C HIS A 186 -5.29 18.71 -6.30
N CYS A 187 -4.85 17.70 -5.54
CA CYS A 187 -3.55 17.07 -5.65
C CYS A 187 -3.60 15.71 -4.96
N GLU A 188 -2.87 14.73 -5.49
CA GLU A 188 -2.94 13.36 -4.98
C GLU A 188 -1.94 13.10 -3.86
N THR A 189 -2.35 12.25 -2.92
CA THR A 189 -1.44 11.60 -1.98
C THR A 189 -0.97 10.30 -2.58
N TRP A 190 0.32 9.99 -2.40
CA TRP A 190 0.89 8.70 -2.76
C TRP A 190 1.37 7.98 -1.51
N GLU A 191 0.73 6.86 -1.21
CA GLU A 191 1.08 6.01 -0.09
C GLU A 191 1.58 4.66 -0.60
N PHE A 192 2.75 4.26 -0.10
CA PHE A 192 3.44 3.05 -0.51
C PHE A 192 3.61 2.15 0.71
N SER A 193 3.18 0.90 0.60
CA SER A 193 3.49 -0.15 1.57
C SER A 193 4.43 -1.18 0.96
N GLN A 194 5.48 -1.55 1.69
CA GLN A 194 6.46 -2.58 1.32
C GLN A 194 6.46 -3.72 2.34
N ASP A 195 5.28 -4.23 2.66
CA ASP A 195 5.01 -5.32 3.59
C ASP A 195 4.51 -6.58 2.84
N LEU A 196 4.87 -6.67 1.56
CA LEU A 196 4.53 -7.76 0.64
C LEU A 196 5.67 -8.78 0.47
N THR A 197 5.42 -9.84 -0.29
CA THR A 197 6.42 -10.90 -0.54
C THR A 197 7.27 -10.70 -1.80
N GLY A 198 7.35 -9.48 -2.35
CA GLY A 198 8.23 -9.13 -3.48
C GLY A 198 9.66 -8.71 -3.10
N ASN A 199 9.94 -8.55 -1.80
CA ASN A 199 11.30 -8.34 -1.31
C ASN A 199 12.20 -9.57 -1.59
N ILE A 200 13.51 -9.31 -1.69
CA ILE A 200 14.48 -10.36 -2.02
C ILE A 200 14.46 -11.42 -0.91
N ASN A 201 14.33 -12.70 -1.30
CA ASN A 201 14.24 -13.86 -0.41
C ASN A 201 12.96 -13.95 0.44
N SER A 202 11.89 -13.23 0.10
CA SER A 202 10.63 -13.33 0.85
C SER A 202 9.99 -14.71 0.72
N PRO A 203 9.59 -15.34 1.85
CA PRO A 203 8.97 -16.66 1.82
C PRO A 203 7.55 -16.59 1.27
N GLN A 204 7.14 -17.64 0.58
CA GLN A 204 5.91 -17.68 -0.19
C GLN A 204 5.24 -19.06 -0.09
N ASP A 205 4.21 -19.18 0.75
CA ASP A 205 3.47 -20.44 0.99
C ASP A 205 2.64 -20.85 -0.24
N SER A 206 2.68 -22.11 -0.67
CA SER A 206 1.93 -22.56 -1.85
C SER A 206 0.45 -22.86 -1.57
N GLU A 207 0.08 -23.08 -0.30
CA GLU A 207 -1.27 -23.52 0.09
C GLU A 207 -2.17 -22.39 0.60
N VAL A 208 -2.18 -21.28 -0.13
CA VAL A 208 -3.02 -20.10 0.14
C VAL A 208 -3.64 -19.55 -1.14
N SER A 209 -4.76 -18.84 -1.01
CA SER A 209 -5.50 -18.22 -2.12
C SER A 209 -5.16 -16.75 -2.34
N VAL A 210 -4.18 -16.23 -1.60
CA VAL A 210 -3.63 -14.87 -1.76
C VAL A 210 -3.33 -14.59 -3.24
N SER A 211 -3.74 -13.39 -3.69
CA SER A 211 -3.55 -12.88 -5.05
C SER A 211 -2.12 -13.10 -5.56
N PRO A 212 -1.91 -13.56 -6.82
CA PRO A 212 -0.58 -13.57 -7.43
C PRO A 212 0.10 -12.19 -7.35
N GLY A 213 -0.66 -11.10 -7.46
CA GLY A 213 -0.14 -9.74 -7.32
C GLY A 213 0.48 -9.49 -5.94
N MET A 214 -0.23 -9.79 -4.85
CA MET A 214 0.29 -9.65 -3.48
C MET A 214 1.54 -10.49 -3.25
N ARG A 215 1.70 -11.57 -4.04
CA ARG A 215 2.84 -12.47 -3.95
C ARG A 215 4.07 -11.92 -4.66
N SER A 216 3.91 -11.35 -5.84
CA SER A 216 5.03 -10.89 -6.67
C SER A 216 5.34 -9.40 -6.56
N ALA A 217 4.40 -8.57 -6.09
CA ALA A 217 4.55 -7.13 -6.04
C ALA A 217 5.58 -6.71 -4.99
N LEU A 218 6.37 -5.69 -5.37
CA LEU A 218 7.33 -5.04 -4.50
C LEU A 218 6.61 -4.05 -3.58
N LEU A 219 5.74 -3.22 -4.16
CA LEU A 219 5.03 -2.17 -3.44
C LEU A 219 3.52 -2.31 -3.65
N HIS A 220 2.75 -2.04 -2.61
CA HIS A 220 1.33 -1.72 -2.70
C HIS A 220 1.21 -0.20 -2.70
N LEU A 221 0.74 0.37 -3.80
CA LEU A 221 0.53 1.80 -3.95
C LEU A 221 -0.95 2.10 -3.73
N MET A 222 -1.25 2.96 -2.77
CA MET A 222 -2.54 3.59 -2.53
C MET A 222 -2.47 5.04 -2.99
N VAL A 223 -3.52 5.49 -3.65
CA VAL A 223 -3.60 6.85 -4.20
C VAL A 223 -4.92 7.52 -3.80
N GLY A 224 -4.96 8.84 -3.98
CA GLY A 224 -6.19 9.63 -3.80
C GLY A 224 -7.41 9.00 -4.48
N ALA A 225 -8.59 9.26 -3.94
CA ALA A 225 -9.84 8.62 -4.35
C ALA A 225 -10.41 9.12 -5.69
N SER A 226 -9.64 9.86 -6.51
CA SER A 226 -10.06 10.38 -7.81
C SER A 226 -10.46 9.23 -8.75
N ALA A 227 -11.75 9.18 -9.11
CA ALA A 227 -12.25 8.20 -10.09
C ALA A 227 -11.62 8.41 -11.48
N GLN A 228 -11.30 9.66 -11.81
CA GLN A 228 -10.76 10.04 -13.13
C GLN A 228 -9.31 9.59 -13.31
N ASP A 229 -8.50 9.64 -12.24
CA ASP A 229 -7.08 9.28 -12.30
C ASP A 229 -6.82 7.80 -12.02
N THR A 230 -7.76 7.10 -11.38
CA THR A 230 -7.65 5.67 -11.06
C THR A 230 -7.19 4.80 -12.25
N PRO A 231 -7.75 4.95 -13.47
CA PRO A 231 -7.29 4.18 -14.64
C PRO A 231 -5.81 4.38 -14.99
N LEU A 232 -5.23 5.55 -14.71
CA LEU A 232 -3.82 5.84 -14.97
C LEU A 232 -2.91 4.98 -14.07
N TYR A 233 -3.29 4.81 -12.81
CA TYR A 233 -2.55 3.96 -11.87
C TYR A 233 -2.78 2.47 -12.15
N TYR A 234 -3.99 2.08 -12.58
CA TYR A 234 -4.27 0.70 -12.98
C TYR A 234 -3.47 0.24 -14.21
N ALA A 235 -3.01 1.18 -15.05
CA ALA A 235 -2.10 0.86 -16.14
C ALA A 235 -0.71 0.41 -15.65
N LEU A 236 -0.33 0.71 -14.39
CA LEU A 236 0.94 0.27 -13.81
C LEU A 236 0.92 -1.19 -13.34
N GLY A 237 -0.25 -1.79 -13.16
CA GLY A 237 -0.34 -3.15 -12.65
C GLY A 237 -1.75 -3.73 -12.69
N PRO A 238 -1.90 -5.04 -12.96
CA PRO A 238 -3.20 -5.67 -13.13
C PRO A 238 -3.88 -5.99 -11.79
N TYR A 239 -3.18 -5.90 -10.66
CA TYR A 239 -3.66 -6.35 -9.36
C TYR A 239 -3.84 -5.22 -8.35
N SER A 240 -4.73 -5.42 -7.38
CA SER A 240 -4.96 -4.56 -6.22
C SER A 240 -5.19 -5.40 -4.97
N TYR A 241 -5.01 -4.81 -3.79
CA TYR A 241 -5.29 -5.49 -2.53
C TYR A 241 -6.76 -5.37 -2.17
N PHE A 242 -7.45 -6.52 -2.03
CA PHE A 242 -8.89 -6.60 -1.76
C PHE A 242 -9.38 -5.70 -0.61
N SER A 243 -8.64 -5.61 0.50
CA SER A 243 -9.11 -4.85 1.67
C SER A 243 -8.92 -3.34 1.55
N GLU A 244 -8.01 -2.90 0.68
CA GLU A 244 -7.59 -1.49 0.53
C GLU A 244 -7.56 -1.16 -0.96
N SER A 245 -8.74 -1.02 -1.54
CA SER A 245 -8.92 -0.81 -2.97
C SER A 245 -10.21 -0.05 -3.27
N ALA A 246 -10.34 0.42 -4.51
CA ALA A 246 -11.52 1.15 -4.96
C ALA A 246 -12.78 0.29 -4.86
N TYR A 247 -13.88 0.90 -4.42
CA TYR A 247 -15.19 0.24 -4.41
C TYR A 247 -15.72 0.03 -5.84
N GLU A 248 -15.54 1.03 -6.71
CA GLU A 248 -15.88 0.94 -8.12
C GLU A 248 -14.67 0.47 -8.92
N MET A 249 -14.73 -0.79 -9.34
CA MET A 249 -13.61 -1.45 -10.01
C MET A 249 -14.12 -2.40 -11.09
N GLU A 250 -13.72 -2.11 -12.33
CA GLU A 250 -13.87 -3.04 -13.44
C GLU A 250 -12.96 -4.25 -13.25
N ASP A 251 -13.46 -5.42 -13.65
CA ASP A 251 -12.75 -6.68 -13.60
C ASP A 251 -12.06 -7.02 -12.25
N TRP A 252 -12.71 -6.64 -11.14
CA TRP A 252 -12.27 -6.88 -9.77
C TRP A 252 -11.84 -8.34 -9.50
N LYS A 253 -12.46 -9.30 -10.19
CA LYS A 253 -12.13 -10.74 -10.09
C LYS A 253 -10.69 -11.02 -10.51
N GLU A 254 -10.23 -10.40 -11.60
CA GLU A 254 -8.84 -10.47 -12.04
C GLU A 254 -7.94 -9.68 -11.08
N ARG A 255 -8.35 -8.47 -10.73
CA ARG A 255 -7.55 -7.54 -9.94
C ARG A 255 -7.26 -8.05 -8.51
N TYR A 256 -8.21 -8.72 -7.87
CA TYR A 256 -8.04 -9.24 -6.51
C TYR A 256 -7.44 -10.63 -6.43
N TRP A 257 -7.69 -11.53 -7.37
CA TRP A 257 -7.24 -12.92 -7.25
C TRP A 257 -6.57 -13.49 -8.51
N GLY A 258 -6.72 -12.84 -9.66
CA GLY A 258 -6.41 -13.41 -10.96
C GLY A 258 -7.38 -14.53 -11.35
N ARG A 259 -7.65 -14.70 -12.65
CA ARG A 259 -8.67 -15.63 -13.16
C ARG A 259 -8.51 -17.05 -12.64
N LYS A 260 -7.27 -17.53 -12.52
CA LYS A 260 -6.98 -18.90 -12.10
C LYS A 260 -7.42 -19.14 -10.65
N ASN A 261 -7.01 -18.29 -9.71
CA ASN A 261 -7.42 -18.46 -8.32
C ASN A 261 -8.90 -18.15 -8.17
N TYR A 262 -9.42 -17.13 -8.85
CA TYR A 262 -10.85 -16.80 -8.78
C TYR A 262 -11.75 -17.97 -9.19
N ARG A 263 -11.45 -18.66 -10.31
CA ARG A 263 -12.23 -19.85 -10.72
C ARG A 263 -12.21 -20.97 -9.68
N ARG A 264 -11.07 -21.18 -9.01
CA ARG A 264 -10.97 -22.17 -7.92
C ARG A 264 -11.76 -21.72 -6.69
N LEU A 265 -11.65 -20.44 -6.33
CA LEU A 265 -12.40 -19.84 -5.22
C LEU A 265 -13.91 -19.95 -5.46
N GLU A 266 -14.38 -19.58 -6.65
CA GLU A 266 -15.80 -19.65 -7.02
C GLU A 266 -16.33 -21.10 -6.97
N LYS A 267 -15.55 -22.07 -7.45
CA LYS A 267 -15.92 -23.49 -7.34
C LYS A 267 -16.12 -23.89 -5.88
N ILE A 268 -15.19 -23.51 -5.00
CA ILE A 268 -15.29 -23.79 -3.56
C ILE A 268 -16.50 -23.08 -2.97
N LYS A 269 -16.73 -21.81 -3.33
CA LYS A 269 -17.87 -21.04 -2.84
C LYS A 269 -19.20 -21.75 -3.14
N ARG A 270 -19.39 -22.23 -4.37
CA ARG A 270 -20.59 -22.97 -4.77
C ARG A 270 -20.75 -24.32 -4.05
N GLU A 271 -19.66 -24.96 -3.66
CA GLU A 271 -19.69 -26.24 -2.92
C GLU A 271 -20.10 -26.06 -1.46
N PHE A 272 -19.71 -24.95 -0.82
CA PHE A 272 -19.92 -24.71 0.61
C PHE A 272 -21.06 -23.74 0.94
N ASP A 273 -21.47 -22.90 0.01
CA ASP A 273 -22.53 -21.91 0.16
C ASP A 273 -23.26 -21.72 -1.18
N GLU A 274 -23.96 -22.78 -1.61
CA GLU A 274 -24.70 -22.84 -2.89
C GLU A 274 -25.75 -21.73 -3.00
N ASP A 275 -26.43 -21.41 -1.90
CA ASP A 275 -27.46 -20.38 -1.81
C ASP A 275 -26.88 -18.96 -1.65
N ASN A 276 -25.55 -18.83 -1.59
CA ASN A 276 -24.82 -17.57 -1.44
C ASN A 276 -25.31 -16.74 -0.23
N VAL A 277 -25.54 -17.40 0.91
CA VAL A 277 -26.00 -16.79 2.17
C VAL A 277 -25.00 -15.74 2.65
N PHE A 278 -23.70 -16.03 2.56
CA PHE A 278 -22.64 -15.10 2.92
C PHE A 278 -22.19 -14.33 1.69
N TRP A 279 -22.53 -13.05 1.60
CA TRP A 279 -22.20 -12.24 0.44
C TRP A 279 -21.74 -10.84 0.81
N CYS A 280 -20.94 -10.24 -0.05
CA CYS A 280 -20.59 -8.83 -0.02
C CYS A 280 -20.30 -8.36 -1.46
N ARG A 281 -20.28 -7.04 -1.69
CA ARG A 281 -19.84 -6.50 -2.97
C ARG A 281 -18.39 -6.90 -3.22
N HIS A 282 -18.10 -7.42 -4.42
CA HIS A 282 -16.80 -7.96 -4.84
C HIS A 282 -16.25 -9.11 -3.99
N CYS A 283 -17.06 -9.72 -3.12
CA CYS A 283 -16.72 -11.01 -2.54
C CYS A 283 -16.73 -12.10 -3.63
N VAL A 284 -15.96 -13.18 -3.43
CA VAL A 284 -16.11 -14.38 -4.27
C VAL A 284 -17.56 -14.86 -4.23
N GLY A 285 -18.16 -15.10 -5.40
CA GLY A 285 -19.57 -15.45 -5.52
C GLY A 285 -20.51 -14.26 -5.75
N ASP A 286 -20.01 -13.02 -5.71
CA ASP A 286 -20.79 -11.85 -6.08
C ASP A 286 -21.18 -11.90 -7.57
N GLN A 287 -22.49 -11.83 -7.81
CA GLN A 287 -23.14 -11.88 -9.12
C GLN A 287 -23.65 -10.51 -9.58
N MET A 288 -23.47 -9.45 -8.78
CA MET A 288 -23.87 -8.10 -9.17
C MET A 288 -22.89 -7.55 -10.20
N ASP A 289 -23.37 -7.35 -11.43
CA ASP A 289 -22.66 -6.58 -12.45
C ASP A 289 -23.09 -5.11 -12.36
N LEU A 290 -22.15 -4.17 -12.42
CA LEU A 290 -22.46 -2.72 -12.42
C LEU A 290 -23.31 -2.30 -13.64
N ASN A 291 -23.43 -3.16 -14.65
CA ASN A 291 -24.25 -2.94 -15.84
C ASN A 291 -25.72 -3.33 -15.66
N THR A 292 -26.14 -3.89 -14.52
CA THR A 292 -27.56 -3.97 -14.19
C THR A 292 -27.96 -2.68 -13.47
N THR A 293 -28.23 -1.63 -14.27
CA THR A 293 -28.93 -0.42 -13.82
C THR A 293 -30.26 -0.81 -13.17
N HIS A 294 -30.46 -0.39 -11.92
CA HIS A 294 -31.78 -0.14 -11.37
C HIS A 294 -32.32 1.21 -11.85
#